data_AF-A0A258STZ2-F1
#
_entry.id   AF-A0A258STZ2-F1
#
_cell.length_a   1.000
_cell.length_b   1.000
_cell.length_c   1.000
_cell.angle_alpha   90.00
_cell.angle_beta   90.00
_cell.angle_gamma   90.00
#
_symmetry.space_group_name_H-M   'P 1'
#
loop_
_entity.id
_entity.type
_entity.pdbx_description
1 polymer ?
#
loop_
_entity_poly.entity_id
_entity_poly.type
_entity_poly.pdbx_seq_one_letter_code
_entity_poly.pdbx_strand_id
1 'polypeptide(L)'
;MRTNCGFAGAYDFGPGHDFAALLAHFIAGLPEGGLVMVHPGHPDAVLASRDPITDQRAREYAALAGDAFLALLSQADARLA
;
A
#
# COMPACT_ATOMS: atom_id res chain seq x y z
N MET A 1 -12.44 22.55 -6.00
CA MET A 1 -11.28 21.62 -6.09
C MET A 1 -11.78 20.23 -5.70
N ARG A 2 -11.41 19.18 -6.41
CA ARG A 2 -11.83 17.80 -6.08
C ARG A 2 -10.81 17.18 -5.10
N THR A 3 -11.29 16.47 -4.08
CA THR A 3 -10.48 15.74 -3.10
C THR A 3 -10.91 14.26 -3.07
N ASN A 4 -10.11 13.40 -2.45
CA ASN A 4 -10.49 12.02 -2.20
C ASN A 4 -11.71 11.94 -1.26
N CYS A 5 -12.56 10.93 -1.45
CA CYS A 5 -13.77 10.69 -0.65
C CYS A 5 -13.51 9.80 0.59
N GLY A 6 -12.29 9.27 0.71
CA GLY A 6 -11.84 8.45 1.83
C GLY A 6 -10.33 8.26 1.78
N PHE A 7 -9.72 7.96 2.90
CA PHE A 7 -8.28 7.77 3.02
C PHE A 7 -7.97 6.52 3.86
N ALA A 8 -7.09 5.66 3.36
CA ALA A 8 -6.58 4.49 4.05
C ALA A 8 -5.07 4.31 3.77
N GLY A 9 -4.44 3.31 4.38
CA GLY A 9 -2.99 3.08 4.27
C GLY A 9 -2.18 3.49 5.50
N ALA A 10 -2.84 3.91 6.58
CA ALA A 10 -2.19 4.07 7.88
C ALA A 10 -2.23 2.75 8.67
N TYR A 11 -1.06 2.25 9.04
CA TYR A 11 -0.85 1.06 9.87
C TYR A 11 0.48 1.20 10.60
N ASP A 12 0.72 0.41 11.64
CA ASP A 12 2.00 0.37 12.31
C ASP A 12 3.00 -0.43 11.45
N PHE A 13 4.16 0.16 11.17
CA PHE A 13 5.22 -0.46 10.37
C PHE A 13 5.98 -1.56 11.13
N GLY A 14 5.34 -2.15 12.13
CA GLY A 14 5.89 -3.20 12.96
C GLY A 14 6.17 -4.47 12.15
N PRO A 15 7.17 -5.27 12.57
CA PRO A 15 7.44 -6.55 11.94
C PRO A 15 6.24 -7.50 12.12
N GLY A 16 5.93 -8.28 11.09
CA GLY A 16 4.89 -9.33 11.14
C GLY A 16 3.60 -9.02 10.40
N HIS A 17 3.43 -7.80 9.88
CA HIS A 17 2.27 -7.48 9.05
C HIS A 17 2.36 -8.11 7.66
N ASP A 18 1.32 -8.83 7.28
CA ASP A 18 1.03 -9.17 5.90
C ASP A 18 0.47 -7.93 5.21
N PHE A 19 1.33 -7.20 4.51
CA PHE A 19 0.95 -5.98 3.82
C PHE A 19 -0.09 -6.24 2.73
N ALA A 20 -0.09 -7.38 2.06
CA ALA A 20 -1.07 -7.68 1.02
C ALA A 20 -2.48 -7.84 1.63
N ALA A 21 -2.57 -8.49 2.79
CA ALA A 21 -3.81 -8.58 3.55
C ALA A 21 -4.31 -7.20 4.03
N LEU A 22 -3.40 -6.34 4.52
CA LEU A 22 -3.73 -4.96 4.88
C LEU A 22 -4.24 -4.15 3.68
N LEU A 23 -3.55 -4.26 2.54
CA LEU A 23 -3.93 -3.58 1.31
C LEU A 23 -5.32 -4.00 0.83
N ALA A 24 -5.63 -5.29 0.88
CA ALA A 24 -6.97 -5.81 0.56
C ALA A 24 -8.03 -5.24 1.50
N HIS A 25 -7.74 -5.20 2.80
CA HIS A 25 -8.64 -4.60 3.79
C HIS A 25 -8.89 -3.11 3.53
N PHE A 26 -7.84 -2.34 3.22
CA PHE A 26 -7.98 -0.92 2.90
C PHE A 26 -8.82 -0.67 1.65
N ILE A 27 -8.60 -1.43 0.58
CA ILE A 27 -9.35 -1.25 -0.67
C ILE A 27 -10.82 -1.60 -0.46
N ALA A 28 -11.12 -2.70 0.23
CA ALA A 28 -12.50 -3.10 0.52
C ALA A 28 -13.26 -2.10 1.43
N GLY A 29 -12.54 -1.36 2.27
CA GLY A 29 -13.13 -0.38 3.19
C GLY A 29 -13.34 1.02 2.63
N LEU A 30 -12.83 1.33 1.43
CA LEU A 30 -12.89 2.67 0.86
C LEU A 30 -14.12 2.89 -0.04
N PRO A 31 -14.74 4.08 0.00
CA PRO A 31 -15.77 4.45 -0.97
C PRO A 31 -15.15 4.75 -2.35
N GLU A 32 -15.99 4.86 -3.38
CA GLU A 32 -15.57 5.35 -4.69
C GLU A 32 -14.88 6.72 -4.57
N GLY A 33 -13.73 6.87 -5.24
CA GLY A 33 -12.87 8.05 -5.11
C GLY A 33 -12.02 8.08 -3.83
N GLY A 34 -11.90 6.94 -3.14
CA GLY A 34 -10.94 6.76 -2.04
C GLY A 34 -9.48 6.73 -2.49
N LEU A 35 -8.59 6.98 -1.53
CA LEU A 35 -7.13 6.95 -1.71
C LEU A 35 -6.50 6.02 -0.69
N VAL A 36 -5.70 5.04 -1.15
CA VAL A 36 -4.79 4.28 -0.29
C VAL A 36 -3.40 4.87 -0.46
N MET A 37 -2.79 5.29 0.65
CA MET A 37 -1.42 5.80 0.66
C MET A 37 -0.43 4.68 1.00
N VAL A 38 0.66 4.61 0.22
CA VAL A 38 1.69 3.57 0.27
C VAL A 38 3.07 4.21 0.03
N HIS A 39 4.14 3.56 0.48
CA HIS A 39 5.54 3.96 0.38
C HIS A 39 6.44 2.90 -0.30
N PRO A 40 6.06 2.31 -1.45
CA PRO A 40 6.88 1.30 -2.10
C PRO A 40 8.23 1.86 -2.56
N GLY A 41 9.28 1.07 -2.46
CA GLY A 41 10.58 1.45 -2.99
C GLY A 41 11.66 0.39 -2.82
N HIS A 42 12.83 0.69 -3.35
CA HIS A 42 14.05 -0.09 -3.18
C HIS A 42 14.96 0.67 -2.21
N PRO A 43 15.00 0.29 -0.92
CA PRO A 43 15.86 0.97 0.04
C PRO A 43 17.33 0.83 -0.34
N ASP A 44 18.08 1.93 -0.19
CA ASP A 44 19.53 1.94 -0.33
C ASP A 44 20.19 2.36 1.00
N ALA A 45 21.52 2.36 1.02
CA ALA A 45 22.29 2.74 2.20
C ALA A 45 22.05 4.21 2.62
N VAL A 46 21.76 5.09 1.66
CA VAL A 46 21.48 6.51 1.95
C VAL A 46 20.15 6.64 2.70
N LEU A 47 19.09 5.98 2.24
CA LEU A 47 17.80 5.94 2.92
C LEU A 47 17.91 5.27 4.28
N ALA A 48 18.60 4.14 4.37
CA ALA A 48 18.78 3.41 5.63
C ALA A 48 19.49 4.26 6.70
N SER A 49 20.34 5.21 6.30
CA SER A 49 20.99 6.15 7.23
C SER A 49 20.05 7.24 7.78
N ARG A 50 18.85 7.41 7.21
CA ARG A 50 17.93 8.51 7.52
C ARG A 50 16.58 8.06 8.04
N ASP A 51 16.12 6.89 7.60
CA ASP A 51 14.80 6.35 7.92
C ASP A 51 14.96 4.88 8.33
N PRO A 52 14.54 4.48 9.54
CA PRO A 52 14.59 3.09 9.96
C PRO A 52 13.56 2.21 9.21
N ILE A 53 12.53 2.79 8.59
CA ILE A 53 11.46 2.07 7.90
C ILE A 53 11.89 1.80 6.45
N THR A 54 12.79 0.82 6.29
CA THR A 54 13.32 0.41 4.98
C THR A 54 12.66 -0.87 4.48
N ASP A 55 12.65 -1.93 5.30
CA ASP A 55 12.08 -3.23 4.95
C ASP A 55 10.64 -3.15 4.45
N GLN A 56 9.83 -2.30 5.07
CA GLN A 56 8.43 -2.16 4.69
C GLN A 56 8.29 -1.64 3.26
N ARG A 57 9.14 -0.68 2.84
CA ARG A 57 9.09 -0.11 1.49
C ARG A 57 9.32 -1.18 0.41
N ALA A 58 10.22 -2.12 0.68
CA ALA A 58 10.47 -3.25 -0.22
C ALA A 58 9.29 -4.22 -0.26
N ARG A 59 8.63 -4.48 0.87
CA ARG A 59 7.42 -5.34 0.94
C ARG A 59 6.24 -4.71 0.19
N GLU A 60 6.01 -3.42 0.39
CA GLU A 60 4.97 -2.69 -0.34
C GLU A 60 5.24 -2.71 -1.84
N TYR A 61 6.50 -2.52 -2.26
CA TYR A 61 6.89 -2.63 -3.65
C TYR A 61 6.59 -4.03 -4.22
N ALA A 62 6.99 -5.08 -3.51
CA ALA A 62 6.74 -6.46 -3.94
C ALA A 62 5.25 -6.77 -4.08
N ALA A 63 4.40 -6.24 -3.19
CA ALA A 63 2.96 -6.41 -3.26
C ALA A 63 2.32 -5.69 -4.45
N LEU A 64 2.84 -4.52 -4.83
CA LEU A 64 2.27 -3.67 -5.90
C LEU A 64 2.83 -3.98 -7.30
N ALA A 65 4.04 -4.53 -7.40
CA ALA A 65 4.76 -4.67 -8.67
C ALA A 65 4.38 -5.90 -9.51
N GLY A 66 3.45 -6.75 -9.05
CA GLY A 66 3.12 -8.02 -9.70
C GLY A 66 1.63 -8.27 -9.93
N ASP A 67 1.32 -9.37 -10.64
CA ASP A 67 -0.04 -9.76 -11.00
C ASP A 67 -0.96 -9.99 -9.77
N ALA A 68 -0.37 -10.29 -8.61
CA ALA A 68 -1.11 -10.40 -7.35
C ALA A 68 -1.87 -9.12 -7.00
N PHE A 69 -1.32 -7.94 -7.32
CA PHE A 69 -2.03 -6.67 -7.10
C PHE A 69 -3.24 -6.53 -8.02
N LEU A 70 -3.11 -6.91 -9.29
CA LEU A 70 -4.21 -6.89 -10.24
C LEU A 70 -5.32 -7.86 -9.84
N ALA A 71 -4.95 -9.05 -9.35
CA ALA A 71 -5.90 -10.01 -8.80
C ALA A 71 -6.63 -9.45 -7.57
N LEU A 72 -5.91 -8.77 -6.67
CA LEU A 72 -6.49 -8.11 -5.50
C LEU A 72 -7.51 -7.03 -5.90
N LEU A 73 -7.17 -6.15 -6.85
CA LEU A 73 -8.09 -5.15 -7.37
C LEU A 73 -9.35 -5.79 -7.95
N SER A 74 -9.19 -6.85 -8.75
CA SER A 74 -10.33 -7.59 -9.32
C SER A 74 -11.20 -8.25 -8.25
N GLN A 75 -10.60 -8.80 -7.19
CA GLN A 75 -11.34 -9.42 -6.08
C GLN A 75 -12.13 -8.39 -5.28
N ALA A 76 -11.62 -7.16 -5.17
CA ALA A 76 -12.26 -6.07 -4.47
C ALA A 76 -13.23 -5.23 -5.34
N ASP A 77 -13.47 -5.63 -6.60
CA ASP A 77 -14.23 -4.85 -7.59
C ASP A 77 -13.75 -3.39 -7.70
N ALA A 78 -12.43 -3.21 -7.58
CA ALA A 78 -11.78 -1.90 -7.57
C ALA A 78 -11.01 -1.67 -8.87
N ARG A 79 -10.89 -0.39 -9.25
CA ARG A 79 -10.04 0.07 -10.37
C ARG A 79 -9.19 1.24 -9.94
N LEU A 80 -8.02 1.36 -10.54
CA LEU A 80 -7.22 2.57 -10.45
C LEU A 80 -7.87 3.68 -11.31
N ALA A 81 -7.78 4.92 -10.85
CA ALA A 81 -8.35 6.10 -11.50
C ALA A 81 -7.34 6.80 -12.42
#